data_AF-A0A7S2ZKT4-F1
#
_entry.id   AF-A0A7S2ZKT4-F1
#
_cell.length_a   1.000
_cell.length_b   1.000
_cell.length_c   1.000
_cell.angle_alpha   90.00
_cell.angle_beta   90.00
_cell.angle_gamma   90.00
#
_symmetry.space_group_name_H-M   'P 1'
#
loop_
_entity.id
_entity.type
_entity.pdbx_description
1 polymer ?
#
loop_
_entity_poly.entity_id
_entity_poly.type
_entity_poly.pdbx_seq_one_letter_code
_entity_poly.pdbx_strand_id
1 'polypeptide(L)'
;MKPNNRGLLWVDKYRPATLEEMDFHLELKERLEGMAQRADIPHLLFHGPPGSGKRTRVSCLLRLIYGPAAEKLKVEHRSFKVGDPPKEIEMTILSSVHHIEVSGGHVL
;
A
#
# COMPACT_ATOMS: atom_id res chain seq x y z
N MET A 1 -1.72 23.54 2.16
CA MET A 1 -2.91 23.50 1.28
C MET A 1 -3.45 22.09 1.30
N LYS A 2 -4.63 21.85 1.90
CA LYS A 2 -5.28 20.52 1.83
C LYS A 2 -5.84 20.32 0.41
N PRO A 3 -5.65 19.16 -0.24
CA PRO A 3 -6.14 18.94 -1.60
C PRO A 3 -7.66 19.11 -1.66
N ASN A 4 -8.17 19.62 -2.78
CA ASN A 4 -9.58 19.91 -3.01
C ASN A 4 -10.36 18.58 -3.05
N ASN A 5 -11.04 18.25 -1.95
CA ASN A 5 -11.56 16.93 -1.64
C ASN A 5 -12.94 16.61 -2.28
N ARG A 6 -13.33 17.32 -3.35
CA ARG A 6 -14.62 17.14 -4.02
C ARG A 6 -14.57 15.88 -4.89
N GLY A 7 -15.03 14.75 -4.35
CA GLY A 7 -15.18 13.49 -5.08
C GLY A 7 -14.61 12.25 -4.40
N LEU A 8 -13.92 12.39 -3.26
CA LEU A 8 -13.43 11.23 -2.51
C LEU A 8 -14.57 10.52 -1.75
N LEU A 9 -14.54 9.18 -1.77
CA LEU A 9 -15.36 8.37 -0.89
C LEU A 9 -14.96 8.60 0.57
N TRP A 10 -15.89 8.39 1.51
CA TRP A 10 -15.59 8.55 2.94
C TRP A 10 -14.44 7.63 3.38
N VAL A 11 -14.39 6.41 2.86
CA VAL A 11 -13.30 5.46 3.13
C VAL A 11 -11.93 6.00 2.73
N ASP A 12 -11.84 6.84 1.69
CA ASP A 12 -10.57 7.44 1.27
C ASP A 12 -10.29 8.75 2.01
N LYS A 13 -11.34 9.53 2.30
CA LYS A 13 -11.23 10.78 3.06
C LYS A 13 -10.75 10.56 4.49
N TYR A 14 -11.19 9.48 5.14
CA TYR A 14 -10.86 9.15 6.52
C TYR A 14 -9.82 8.02 6.64
N ARG A 15 -9.21 7.62 5.52
CA ARG A 15 -8.11 6.65 5.56
C ARG A 15 -6.92 7.27 6.31
N PRO A 16 -6.40 6.63 7.38
CA PRO A 16 -5.18 7.08 8.04
C PRO A 16 -4.03 7.24 7.04
N ALA A 17 -3.34 8.38 7.11
CA ALA A 17 -2.15 8.67 6.31
C ALA A 17 -0.86 8.34 7.07
N THR A 18 -0.91 8.31 8.41
CA THR A 18 0.23 7.96 9.26
C THR A 18 -0.11 6.84 10.23
N LEU A 19 0.92 6.20 10.80
CA LEU A 19 0.72 5.22 11.87
C LEU A 19 0.16 5.87 13.14
N GLU A 20 0.41 7.17 13.39
CA GLU A 20 -0.16 7.85 14.56
C GLU A 20 -1.67 7.98 14.51
N GLU A 21 -2.22 8.19 13.31
CA GLU A 21 -3.67 8.31 13.06
C GLU A 21 -4.42 6.98 13.19
N MET A 22 -3.72 5.85 13.37
CA MET A 22 -4.35 4.55 13.58
C MET A 22 -4.85 4.41 15.02
N ASP A 23 -6.15 4.21 15.18
CA ASP A 23 -6.87 4.12 16.46
C ASP A 23 -7.11 2.67 16.93
N PHE A 24 -6.69 1.67 16.15
CA PHE A 24 -6.89 0.25 16.45
C PHE A 24 -5.60 -0.58 16.37
N HIS A 25 -5.54 -1.69 17.11
CA HIS A 25 -4.36 -2.56 17.28
C HIS A 25 -3.08 -1.76 17.61
N LEU A 26 -3.08 -1.08 18.75
CA LEU A 26 -1.98 -0.20 19.18
C LEU A 26 -0.66 -0.96 19.37
N GLU A 27 -0.69 -2.19 19.90
CA GLU A 27 0.53 -3.02 20.00
C GLU A 27 1.15 -3.33 18.62
N LEU A 28 0.33 -3.53 17.59
CA LEU A 28 0.81 -3.74 16.23
C LEU A 28 1.41 -2.46 15.66
N LYS A 29 0.81 -1.30 15.95
CA LYS A 29 1.36 0.01 15.59
C LYS A 29 2.75 0.19 16.20
N GLU A 30 2.91 -0.03 17.50
CA GLU A 30 4.21 0.10 18.19
C GLU A 30 5.26 -0.86 17.62
N ARG A 31 4.89 -2.10 17.29
CA ARG A 31 5.80 -3.05 16.63
C ARG A 31 6.25 -2.55 15.26
N LEU A 32 5.34 -2.01 14.44
CA LEU A 32 5.68 -1.46 13.13
C LEU A 32 6.57 -0.22 13.23
N GLU A 33 6.30 0.66 14.20
CA GLU A 33 7.15 1.83 14.48
C GLU A 33 8.56 1.40 14.91
N GLY A 34 8.65 0.42 15.82
CA GLY A 34 9.93 -0.13 16.26
C GLY A 34 10.71 -0.82 15.13
N MET A 35 10.02 -1.45 14.17
CA MET A 35 10.66 -2.00 12.96
C MET A 35 11.14 -0.89 12.02
N ALA A 36 10.36 0.16 11.81
CA ALA A 36 10.71 1.26 10.91
C ALA A 36 11.96 2.06 11.35
N GLN A 37 12.27 2.06 12.65
CA GLN A 37 13.49 2.70 13.18
C GLN A 37 14.76 1.87 12.95
N ARG A 38 14.62 0.60 12.54
CA ARG A 38 15.75 -0.30 12.27
C ARG A 38 16.09 -0.29 10.78
N ALA A 39 17.35 -0.55 10.46
CA ALA A 39 17.79 -0.66 9.07
C ALA A 39 17.31 -1.97 8.41
N ASP A 40 16.91 -2.97 9.21
CA ASP A 40 16.55 -4.32 8.78
C ASP A 40 15.07 -4.64 9.09
N ILE A 41 14.20 -4.36 8.13
CA ILE A 41 12.79 -4.77 8.20
C ILE A 41 12.66 -6.15 7.55
N PRO A 42 12.14 -7.17 8.25
CA PRO A 42 11.95 -8.49 7.65
C PRO A 42 10.84 -8.47 6.59
N HIS A 43 10.74 -9.53 5.78
CA HIS A 43 9.58 -9.70 4.92
C HIS A 43 8.31 -9.86 5.77
N LEU A 44 7.30 -9.03 5.47
CA LEU A 44 6.05 -8.97 6.24
C LEU A 44 4.90 -9.55 5.43
N LEU A 45 4.07 -10.38 6.08
CA LEU A 45 2.80 -10.87 5.56
C LEU A 45 1.65 -10.24 6.34
N PHE A 46 0.87 -9.38 5.68
CA PHE A 46 -0.34 -8.80 6.26
C PHE A 46 -1.55 -9.64 5.88
N HIS A 47 -2.21 -10.26 6.87
CA HIS A 47 -3.43 -11.07 6.68
C HIS A 47 -4.58 -10.59 7.58
N GLY A 48 -5.81 -11.01 7.27
CA GLY A 48 -7.03 -10.61 7.99
C GLY A 48 -8.21 -10.30 7.08
N PRO A 49 -9.40 -10.02 7.64
CA PRO A 49 -10.63 -9.79 6.89
C PRO A 49 -10.58 -8.55 5.99
N PRO A 50 -11.42 -8.44 4.94
CA PRO A 50 -11.52 -7.23 4.14
C PRO A 50 -11.87 -6.02 5.03
N GLY A 51 -11.27 -4.86 4.76
CA GLY A 51 -11.48 -3.66 5.58
C GLY A 51 -10.66 -3.57 6.87
N SER A 52 -9.87 -4.58 7.25
CA SER A 52 -9.03 -4.53 8.48
C SER A 52 -7.81 -3.58 8.42
N GLY A 53 -7.72 -2.73 7.39
CA GLY A 53 -6.65 -1.76 7.24
C GLY A 53 -5.28 -2.31 6.83
N LYS A 54 -5.19 -3.54 6.30
CA LYS A 54 -3.91 -4.15 5.85
C LYS A 54 -3.13 -3.25 4.90
N ARG A 55 -3.74 -2.85 3.78
CA ARG A 55 -3.12 -1.98 2.79
C ARG A 55 -2.78 -0.60 3.36
N THR A 56 -3.66 -0.06 4.21
CA THR A 56 -3.43 1.20 4.93
C THR A 56 -2.18 1.12 5.80
N ARG A 57 -1.99 0.04 6.56
CA ARG A 57 -0.79 -0.17 7.39
C ARG A 57 0.49 -0.25 6.56
N VAL A 58 0.47 -0.96 5.43
CA VAL A 58 1.61 -1.01 4.51
C VAL A 58 1.95 0.39 4.00
N SER A 59 0.94 1.16 3.56
CA SER A 59 1.14 2.54 3.09
C SER A 59 1.71 3.45 4.18
N CYS A 60 1.18 3.37 5.41
CA CYS A 60 1.66 4.17 6.54
C CYS A 60 3.09 3.79 6.94
N LEU A 61 3.43 2.49 6.90
CA LEU A 61 4.78 2.00 7.17
C LEU A 61 5.77 2.51 6.11
N LEU A 62 5.43 2.42 4.83
CA LEU A 62 6.27 2.95 3.74
C LEU A 62 6.47 4.46 3.87
N ARG A 63 5.42 5.20 4.24
CA ARG A 63 5.51 6.64 4.54
C ARG A 63 6.42 6.91 5.74
N LEU A 64 6.37 6.08 6.78
CA LEU A 64 7.24 6.26 7.95
C LEU A 64 8.71 6.05 7.59
N ILE A 65 9.03 5.07 6.75
CA ILE A 65 10.42 4.74 6.35
C ILE A 65 10.96 5.75 5.33
N TYR A 66 10.19 6.07 4.30
CA TYR A 66 10.66 6.83 3.13
C TYR A 66 10.09 8.26 3.04
N GLY A 67 9.28 8.65 4.03
CA GLY A 67 8.60 9.93 4.05
C GLY A 67 7.45 10.06 3.02
N PRO A 68 6.93 11.28 2.81
CA PRO A 68 5.82 11.54 1.90
C PRO A 68 6.10 11.20 0.43
N ALA A 69 7.36 11.01 0.04
CA ALA A 69 7.73 10.66 -1.32
C ALA A 69 7.30 9.23 -1.71
N ALA A 70 7.04 8.35 -0.74
CA ALA A 70 6.46 7.03 -0.99
C ALA A 70 5.07 7.12 -1.64
N GLU A 71 4.28 8.15 -1.34
CA GLU A 71 2.88 8.26 -1.80
C GLU A 71 2.74 8.74 -3.25
N LYS A 72 3.84 9.19 -3.85
CA LYS A 72 3.86 9.65 -5.24
C LYS A 72 3.92 8.44 -6.17
N LEU A 73 2.75 7.89 -6.48
CA LEU A 73 2.60 6.69 -7.29
C LEU A 73 2.24 7.02 -8.74
N LYS A 74 2.94 6.39 -9.67
CA LYS A 74 2.59 6.32 -11.09
C LYS A 74 1.92 4.98 -11.37
N VAL A 75 0.74 5.03 -11.99
CA VAL A 75 -0.02 3.83 -12.39
C VAL A 75 0.39 3.41 -13.79
N GLU A 76 0.71 2.12 -13.95
CA GLU A 76 0.96 1.49 -15.24
C GLU A 76 0.11 0.21 -15.34
N HIS A 77 -0.61 0.05 -16.45
CA HIS A 77 -1.26 -1.21 -16.80
C HIS A 77 -0.34 -1.96 -17.75
N ARG A 78 0.07 -3.18 -17.38
CA ARG A 78 0.93 -4.02 -18.22
C ARG A 78 0.26 -5.37 -18.44
N SER A 79 0.20 -5.81 -19.69
CA SER A 79 -0.16 -7.19 -20.03
C SER A 79 1.09 -8.01 -20.27
N PHE A 80 1.09 -9.23 -19.72
CA PHE A 80 2.19 -10.18 -19.86
C PHE A 80 1.64 -11.46 -20.47
N LYS A 81 2.29 -11.98 -21.51
CA LYS A 81 2.01 -13.31 -22.04
C LYS A 81 2.89 -14.31 -21.31
N VAL A 82 2.28 -15.24 -20.59
CA VAL A 82 2.98 -16.21 -19.75
C VAL A 82 2.49 -17.63 -20.07
N GLY A 83 3.43 -18.57 -20.21
CA GLY A 83 3.16 -20.00 -20.38
C GLY A 83 3.07 -20.50 -21.83
N ASP A 84 2.81 -21.79 -21.96
CA ASP A 84 2.50 -22.50 -23.21
C ASP A 84 1.34 -23.50 -22.92
N PRO A 85 0.11 -23.29 -23.46
CA PRO A 85 -0.28 -22.21 -24.35
C PRO A 85 -0.25 -20.83 -23.66
N PRO A 86 0.02 -19.74 -24.42
CA PRO A 86 0.23 -18.41 -23.85
C PRO A 86 -1.05 -17.86 -23.23
N LYS A 87 -1.00 -17.61 -21.92
CA LYS A 87 -2.06 -16.92 -21.17
C LYS A 87 -1.69 -15.46 -20.98
N GLU A 88 -2.59 -14.55 -21.33
CA GLU A 88 -2.43 -13.12 -21.07
C GLU A 88 -2.85 -12.81 -19.63
N ILE A 89 -1.95 -12.17 -18.88
CA ILE A 89 -2.17 -11.72 -17.52
C ILE A 89 -2.05 -10.21 -17.50
N GLU A 90 -3.14 -9.54 -17.14
CA GLU A 90 -3.13 -8.10 -16.89
C GLU A 90 -2.69 -7.82 -15.45
N MET A 91 -1.77 -6.88 -15.28
CA MET A 91 -1.32 -6.42 -13.98
C MET A 91 -1.42 -4.90 -13.90
N THR A 92 -1.88 -4.42 -12.76
CA THR A 92 -1.77 -3.01 -12.39
C THR A 92 -0.53 -2.85 -11.53
N ILE A 93 0.39 -2.02 -11.99
CA ILE A 93 1.64 -1.70 -11.29
C ILE A 93 1.55 -0.25 -10.83
N LEU A 94 1.70 -0.02 -9.54
CA LEU A 94 1.87 1.31 -8.95
C LEU A 94 3.33 1.45 -8.55
N SER A 95 4.01 2.46 -9.06
CA SER A 95 5.44 2.68 -8.82
C SER A 95 5.71 4.03 -8.18
N SER A 96 6.53 4.06 -7.13
CA SER A 96 7.15 5.27 -6.58
C SER A 96 8.67 5.18 -6.71
N VAL A 97 9.37 6.21 -6.23
CA VAL A 97 10.83 6.20 -6.12
C VAL A 97 11.34 5.13 -5.13
N HIS A 98 10.49 4.68 -4.20
CA HIS A 98 10.91 3.83 -3.08
C HIS A 98 10.32 2.41 -3.10
N HIS A 99 9.20 2.20 -3.80
CA HIS A 99 8.53 0.90 -3.81
C HIS A 99 7.68 0.69 -5.07
N ILE A 100 7.37 -0.58 -5.33
CA ILE A 100 6.46 -1.02 -6.37
C ILE A 100 5.37 -1.85 -5.72
N GLU A 101 4.11 -1.47 -5.94
CA GLU A 101 2.94 -2.28 -5.63
C GLU A 101 2.46 -2.95 -6.92
N VAL A 102 2.34 -4.27 -6.89
CA VAL A 102 1.81 -5.06 -8.00
C VAL A 102 0.49 -5.68 -7.56
N SER A 103 -0.56 -5.39 -8.32
CA SER A 103 -1.87 -6.02 -8.15
C SER A 103 -2.23 -6.78 -9.42
N GLY A 104 -2.50 -8.08 -9.29
CA GLY A 104 -3.03 -8.88 -10.39
C GLY A 104 -4.41 -8.36 -10.78
N GLY A 105 -4.62 -8.11 -12.07
CA GLY A 105 -5.95 -7.86 -12.60
C GLY A 105 -6.82 -9.11 -12.43
N HIS A 106 -8.11 -8.90 -12.18
CA HIS A 106 -9.09 -9.97 -12.30
C HIS A 106 -9.01 -10.48 -13.76
N VAL A 107 -8.61 -11.73 -13.95
CA VAL A 107 -8.96 -12.44 -15.19
C VAL A 107 -10.49 -12.57 -15.11
N LEU A 108 -11.21 -11.87 -15.97
CA LEU A 108 -12.65 -12.07 -16.16
C LEU A 108 -12.92 -13.51 -16.60
#